data_AF-A0A0L7M7U1-F1
#
_entry.id   AF-A0A0L7M7U1-F1
#
_cell.length_a   1.000
_cell.length_b   1.000
_cell.length_c   1.000
_cell.angle_alpha   90.00
_cell.angle_beta   90.00
_cell.angle_gamma   90.00
#
_symmetry.space_group_name_H-M   'P 1'
#
loop_
_entity.id
_entity.type
_entity.pdbx_description
1 polymer ?
#
loop_
_entity_poly.entity_id
_entity_poly.type
_entity_poly.pdbx_seq_one_letter_code
_entity_poly.pdbx_strand_id
1 'polypeptide(L)' 'MTKDYFLKHAKSILCNMSENINLTLEPRIFSTGSCGWHIMDKIYLLVGDRNVLCQFCINCSVIGSKQWD' A
#
# COMPACT_ATOMS: atom_id res chain seq x y z
N MET A 1 6.34 -19.50 -6.78
CA MET A 1 5.84 -18.27 -7.43
C MET A 1 7.05 -17.40 -7.67
N THR A 2 7.11 -16.63 -8.76
CA THR A 2 8.21 -15.68 -8.97
C THR A 2 7.81 -14.26 -8.62
N LYS A 3 8.77 -13.42 -8.26
CA LYS A 3 8.49 -11.99 -7.99
C LYS A 3 7.94 -11.28 -9.24
N ASP A 4 8.46 -11.62 -10.41
CA ASP A 4 7.99 -11.09 -11.69
C ASP A 4 6.55 -11.51 -12.00
N TYR A 5 6.21 -12.78 -11.71
CA TYR A 5 4.84 -13.25 -11.87
C TYR A 5 3.89 -12.47 -10.97
N PHE A 6 4.27 -12.23 -9.71
CA PHE A 6 3.48 -11.40 -8.81
C PHE A 6 3.29 -9.99 -9.35
N LEU A 7 4.36 -9.29 -9.74
CA LEU A 7 4.27 -7.91 -10.25
C LEU A 7 3.41 -7.80 -11.52
N LYS A 8 3.46 -8.81 -12.39
CA LYS A 8 2.68 -8.81 -13.63
C LYS A 8 1.18 -9.04 -13.42
N HIS A 9 0.80 -9.78 -12.37
CA HIS A 9 -0.59 -10.25 -12.22
C HIS A 9 -1.30 -9.69 -10.98
N ALA A 10 -0.57 -9.19 -9.98
CA ALA A 10 -1.15 -8.59 -8.80
C ALA A 10 -1.92 -7.32 -9.21
N LYS A 11 -3.18 -7.25 -8.80
CA LYS A 11 -4.00 -6.06 -8.98
C LYS A 11 -3.78 -5.11 -7.82
N SER A 12 -3.93 -3.82 -8.07
CA SER A 12 -3.96 -2.81 -7.02
C SER A 12 -5.11 -3.09 -6.04
N ILE A 13 -4.89 -2.79 -4.77
CA ILE A 13 -5.92 -2.94 -3.72
C ILE A 13 -6.55 -1.58 -3.48
N LEU A 14 -7.86 -1.48 -3.64
CA LEU A 14 -8.64 -0.31 -3.26
C LEU A 14 -8.96 -0.38 -1.76
N CYS A 15 -8.59 0.66 -1.03
CA CYS A 15 -8.76 0.78 0.40
C CYS A 15 -9.56 2.05 0.71
N ASN A 16 -10.82 1.87 1.08
CA ASN A 16 -11.72 2.95 1.45
C ASN A 16 -11.69 3.09 2.98
N MET A 17 -11.05 4.14 3.48
CA MET A 17 -10.86 4.37 4.92
C MET A 17 -11.98 5.22 5.52
N SER A 18 -12.58 6.11 4.72
CA SER A 18 -13.76 6.93 5.06
C SER A 18 -14.43 7.39 3.76
N GLU A 19 -15.56 8.11 3.83
CA GLU A 19 -16.30 8.59 2.65
C GLU A 19 -15.42 9.31 1.62
N ASN A 20 -14.40 10.06 2.07
CA ASN A 20 -13.56 10.90 1.19
C ASN A 20 -12.10 10.43 1.10
N ILE A 21 -11.75 9.31 1.73
CA ILE A 21 -10.37 8.80 1.75
C ILE A 21 -10.37 7.44 1.08
N ASN A 22 -10.11 7.47 -0.22
CA ASN A 22 -9.93 6.28 -1.06
C ASN A 22 -8.46 6.21 -1.46
N LEU A 23 -7.82 5.10 -1.12
CA LEU A 23 -6.41 4.86 -1.37
C LEU A 23 -6.24 3.64 -2.25
N THR A 24 -5.26 3.69 -3.13
CA THR A 24 -4.90 2.57 -4.00
C THR A 24 -3.52 2.09 -3.62
N LEU A 25 -3.41 0.86 -3.12
CA LEU A 25 -2.13 0.25 -2.84
C LEU A 25 -1.63 -0.48 -4.10
N GLU A 26 -0.44 -0.10 -4.56
CA GLU A 26 0.16 -0.67 -5.76
C GLU A 26 1.07 -1.85 -5.42
N PRO A 27 1.06 -2.92 -6.23
CA PRO A 27 2.00 -4.03 -6.08
C PRO A 27 3.44 -3.55 -6.23
N ARG A 28 4.33 -4.02 -5.36
CA ARG A 28 5.77 -3.74 -5.43
C ARG A 28 6.62 -4.84 -4.82
N ILE A 29 7.92 -4.76 -5.10
CA ILE A 29 8.97 -5.43 -4.31
C ILE A 29 9.50 -4.40 -3.30
N PHE A 30 9.58 -4.79 -2.03
CA PHE A 30 10.16 -3.99 -0.96
C PHE A 30 11.68 -4.17 -0.94
N SER A 31 12.40 -3.20 -0.36
CA SER A 31 13.86 -3.26 -0.22
C SER A 31 14.35 -4.46 0.61
N THR A 32 13.48 -5.04 1.45
CA THR A 32 13.77 -6.26 2.21
C THR A 32 13.65 -7.55 1.39
N GLY A 33 13.30 -7.43 0.10
CA GLY A 33 13.14 -8.54 -0.83
C GLY A 33 11.75 -9.19 -0.83
N SER A 34 10.83 -8.77 0.05
CA SER A 34 9.45 -9.26 0.03
C SER A 34 8.63 -8.57 -1.07
N CYS A 35 7.60 -9.26 -1.57
CA CYS A 35 6.56 -8.68 -2.41
C CYS A 35 5.36 -8.23 -1.56
N GLY A 36 4.55 -7.35 -2.12
CA GLY A 36 3.26 -6.97 -1.54
C GLY A 36 2.72 -5.70 -2.16
N TRP A 37 1.91 -4.96 -1.41
CA TRP A 37 1.29 -3.72 -1.85
C TRP A 37 1.64 -2.56 -0.94
N HIS A 38 1.76 -1.38 -1.51
CA HIS A 38 2.14 -0.18 -0.79
C HIS A 38 1.41 1.05 -1.30
N ILE A 39 1.10 1.96 -0.37
CA ILE A 39 0.75 3.34 -0.65
C ILE A 39 1.47 4.25 0.34
N MET A 40 1.89 5.41 -0.14
CA MET A 40 2.34 6.52 0.66
C MET A 40 1.72 7.79 0.09
N ASP A 41 0.91 8.47 0.88
CA ASP A 41 0.20 9.66 0.45
C ASP A 41 0.13 10.69 1.58
N LYS A 42 -0.24 11.92 1.26
CA LYS A 42 -0.51 12.99 2.21
C LYS A 42 -2.00 13.30 2.20
N ILE A 43 -2.64 13.13 3.35
CA ILE A 43 -4.08 13.34 3.50
C ILE A 43 -4.33 14.40 4.57
N TYR A 44 -5.32 15.26 4.33
CA TYR A 44 -5.82 16.16 5.37
C TYR A 44 -6.85 15.43 6.21
N LEU A 45 -6.62 15.37 7.53
CA LEU A 45 -7.57 14.84 8.49
C LEU A 45 -8.07 15.96 9.39
N LEU A 46 -9.39 15.99 9.61
CA LEU A 46 -10.01 16.94 10.52
C LEU A 46 -9.80 16.47 11.96
N VAL A 47 -9.19 17.32 12.78
CA VAL A 47 -9.02 17.13 14.23
C VAL A 47 -9.71 18.29 14.93
N GLY A 48 -10.94 18.05 15.43
CA GLY A 48 -11.81 19.11 15.92
C GLY A 48 -12.25 20.02 14.77
N ASP A 49 -11.75 21.26 14.77
CA ASP A 49 -12.02 22.30 13.77
C ASP A 49 -10.85 22.55 12.81
N ARG A 50 -9.77 21.76 12.90
CA ARG A 50 -8.53 22.00 12.14
C ARG A 50 -8.22 20.87 11.17
N ASN A 51 -7.88 21.23 9.94
CA ASN A 51 -7.31 20.30 8.97
C ASN A 51 -5.81 20.12 9.24
N VAL A 52 -5.40 18.88 9.50
CA VAL A 52 -4.00 18.49 9.76
C VAL A 52 -3.49 17.69 8.56
N LEU A 53 -2.38 18.13 7.97
CA LEU A 53 -1.71 17.38 6.91
C LEU A 53 -0.96 16.19 7.50
N CYS A 54 -1.46 14.99 7.26
CA CYS A 54 -0.90 13.74 7.75
C CYS A 54 -0.18 13.00 6.63
N GLN A 55 0.99 12.43 6.94
CA GLN A 55 1.58 11.42 6.07
C GLN A 55 0.97 10.06 6.40
N PHE A 56 0.40 9.42 5.39
CA PHE A 56 -0.30 8.16 5.50
C PHE A 56 0.42 7.09 4.68
N CYS A 57 0.67 5.92 5.28
CA CYS A 57 1.43 4.86 4.66
C CYS A 57 0.83 3.50 5.05
N ILE A 58 0.51 2.67 4.05
CA ILE A 58 0.11 1.27 4.29
C ILE A 58 1.12 0.36 3.59
N ASN A 59 1.56 -0.66 4.32
CA ASN A 59 2.32 -1.79 3.81
C ASN A 59 1.53 -3.08 4.00
N CYS A 60 1.16 -3.73 2.91
CA CYS A 60 0.64 -5.10 2.92
C CYS A 60 1.73 -6.01 2.37
N SER A 61 2.37 -6.81 3.21
CA SER A 61 3.44 -7.73 2.77
C SER A 61 2.90 -9.14 2.55
N VAL A 62 3.30 -9.77 1.45
CA VAL A 62 2.99 -11.19 1.22
C VAL A 62 3.92 -12.05 2.05
N ILE A 63 3.35 -12.88 2.93
CA ILE A 63 4.08 -13.81 3.79
C ILE A 63 4.85 -14.83 2.93
N GLY A 64 6.13 -15.06 3.25
CA GLY A 64 6.99 -16.01 2.54
C GLY A 64 7.55 -15.53 1.20
N SER A 65 7.16 -14.34 0.71
CA SER A 65 7.54 -13.86 -0.63
C SER A 65 9.02 -13.56 -0.84
N LYS A 66 9.80 -13.46 0.24
CA LYS A 66 11.26 -13.29 0.14
C LYS A 66 11.95 -14.45 -0.57
N GLN A 67 11.42 -15.66 -0.40
CA GLN A 67 11.95 -16.91 -0.93
C GLN A 67 11.47 -17.20 -2.37
N TRP A 68 10.66 -16.32 -2.95
CA TRP A 68 10.20 -16.47 -4.33
C TRP A 68 11.35 -16.22 -5.30
N ASP A 69 11.40 -17.07 -6.32
CA ASP A 69 12.39 -16.99 -7.40
C ASP A 69 12.26 -15.67 -8.19
#